data_AF-A0A7W0Q7X9-F1
#
_entry.id   AF-A0A7W0Q7X9-F1
#
_cell.length_a   1.000
_cell.length_b   1.000
_cell.length_c   1.000
_cell.angle_alpha   90.00
_cell.angle_beta   90.00
_cell.angle_gamma   90.00
#
_symmetry.space_group_name_H-M   'P 1'
#
loop_
_entity.id
_entity.type
_entity.pdbx_description
1 polymer ?
#
loop_
_entity_poly.entity_id
_entity_poly.type
_entity_poly.pdbx_seq_one_letter_code
_entity_poly.pdbx_strand_id
1 'polypeptide(L)'
;VHVALADGAYCAFAAHDGNNRGLGWFGPTGTWPAHRGKGLGEALLLACLVDVAAEHARCEVAWIGPRPFYEKVAGIVDERRFVVLARTL
;
A
#
# COMPACT_ATOMS: atom_id res chain seq x y z
N VAL A 1 1.98 -6.18 9.10
CA VAL A 1 0.82 -5.25 9.16
C VAL A 1 1.13 -4.16 10.14
N HIS A 2 0.93 -2.91 9.71
CA HIS A 2 1.08 -1.71 10.53
C HIS A 2 -0.27 -1.03 10.73
N VAL A 3 -0.45 -0.42 11.90
CA VAL A 3 -1.66 0.31 12.26
C VAL A 3 -1.29 1.65 12.89
N ALA A 4 -2.10 2.68 12.62
CA ALA A 4 -2.00 3.97 13.28
C ALA A 4 -3.12 4.11 14.32
N LEU A 5 -2.76 4.54 15.52
CA LEU A 5 -3.68 4.80 16.63
C LEU A 5 -3.69 6.29 16.98
N ALA A 6 -4.84 6.82 17.34
CA ALA A 6 -4.98 8.12 18.01
C ALA A 6 -5.94 7.95 19.18
N ASP A 7 -5.52 8.33 20.38
CA ASP A 7 -6.32 8.23 21.61
C ASP A 7 -6.94 6.82 21.82
N GLY A 8 -6.18 5.78 21.49
CA GLY A 8 -6.62 4.39 21.59
C GLY A 8 -7.55 3.90 20.47
N ALA A 9 -7.93 4.75 19.52
CA ALA A 9 -8.76 4.38 18.37
C ALA A 9 -7.91 4.08 17.12
N TYR A 10 -8.30 3.06 16.36
CA TYR A 10 -7.68 2.73 15.07
C TYR A 10 -8.05 3.76 13.99
N CYS A 11 -7.04 4.40 13.41
CA CYS A 11 -7.21 5.48 12.43
C CYS A 11 -6.89 5.03 11.00
N ALA A 12 -5.89 4.16 10.84
CA ALA A 12 -5.42 3.67 9.56
C ALA A 12 -4.69 2.34 9.70
N PHE A 13 -4.57 1.61 8.60
CA PHE A 13 -3.79 0.38 8.52
C PHE A 13 -3.08 0.29 7.16
N ALA A 14 -1.97 -0.44 7.12
CA ALA A 14 -1.36 -0.90 5.89
C ALA A 14 -0.76 -2.29 6.08
N ALA A 15 -0.80 -3.09 5.03
CA ALA A 15 -0.22 -4.42 5.00
C ALA A 15 0.80 -4.55 3.88
N HIS A 16 1.63 -5.58 3.98
CA HIS A 16 2.43 -6.12 2.89
C HIS A 16 2.32 -7.64 2.93
N ASP A 17 2.58 -8.30 1.81
CA ASP A 17 2.60 -9.75 1.64
C ASP A 17 1.32 -10.47 2.08
N GLY A 18 0.17 -9.79 1.97
CA GLY A 18 -1.14 -10.34 2.37
C GLY A 18 -1.66 -11.43 1.44
N ASN A 19 -1.75 -11.14 0.13
CA ASN A 19 -2.29 -12.09 -0.87
C ASN A 19 -1.21 -12.70 -1.79
N ASN A 20 0.01 -12.20 -1.75
CA ASN A 20 1.14 -12.58 -2.60
C ASN A 20 2.43 -12.70 -1.75
N ARG A 21 2.35 -13.52 -0.72
CA ARG A 21 3.42 -13.68 0.27
C ARG A 21 4.74 -14.10 -0.38
N GLY A 22 5.84 -13.46 0.01
CA GLY A 22 7.18 -13.70 -0.49
C GLY A 22 7.46 -13.07 -1.86
N LEU A 23 6.54 -12.25 -2.38
CA LEU A 23 6.74 -11.53 -3.65
C LEU A 23 7.00 -10.03 -3.43
N GLY A 24 7.01 -9.54 -2.18
CA GLY A 24 7.23 -8.13 -1.87
C GLY A 24 6.08 -7.24 -2.30
N TRP A 25 4.84 -7.60 -1.95
CA TRP A 25 3.66 -6.86 -2.38
C TRP A 25 3.14 -5.97 -1.27
N PHE A 26 2.81 -4.72 -1.59
CA PHE A 26 2.14 -3.81 -0.67
C PHE A 26 0.61 -3.86 -0.86
N GLY A 27 -0.10 -3.75 0.25
CA GLY A 27 -1.55 -3.66 0.31
C GLY A 27 -2.21 -4.88 0.97
N PRO A 28 -3.48 -4.74 1.41
CA PRO A 28 -4.30 -3.53 1.32
C PRO A 28 -3.88 -2.43 2.32
N THR A 29 -4.39 -1.21 2.10
CA THR A 29 -4.23 -0.07 3.00
C THR A 29 -5.53 0.72 3.11
N GLY A 30 -5.72 1.42 4.22
CA GLY A 30 -6.89 2.26 4.43
C GLY A 30 -6.66 3.30 5.53
N THR A 31 -7.23 4.48 5.33
CA THR A 31 -7.29 5.54 6.35
C THR A 31 -8.74 5.96 6.55
N TRP A 32 -9.19 5.92 7.80
CA TRP A 32 -10.52 6.33 8.19
C TRP A 32 -10.77 7.79 7.75
N PRO A 33 -11.95 8.15 7.20
CA PRO A 33 -12.17 9.47 6.62
C PRO A 33 -11.78 10.65 7.52
N ALA A 34 -12.09 10.57 8.82
CA ALA A 34 -11.78 11.62 9.81
C ALA A 34 -10.27 11.82 10.07
N HIS A 35 -9.42 10.91 9.60
CA HIS A 35 -7.97 10.94 9.79
C HIS A 35 -7.19 11.11 8.48
N ARG A 36 -7.88 11.32 7.34
CA ARG A 36 -7.23 11.62 6.06
C ARG A 36 -6.56 13.00 6.10
N GLY A 37 -5.53 13.19 5.27
CA GLY A 37 -4.77 14.44 5.20
C GLY A 37 -3.81 14.69 6.36
N LYS A 38 -3.67 13.72 7.29
CA LYS A 38 -2.77 13.81 8.46
C LYS A 38 -1.45 13.05 8.30
N GLY A 39 -1.07 12.66 7.08
CA GLY A 39 0.15 11.91 6.80
C GLY A 39 0.17 10.44 7.23
N LEU A 40 -0.90 9.91 7.84
CA LEU A 40 -0.92 8.53 8.35
C LEU A 40 -0.67 7.47 7.26
N GLY A 41 -1.30 7.62 6.10
CA GLY A 41 -1.09 6.70 4.97
C GLY A 41 0.36 6.72 4.48
N GLU A 42 1.01 7.89 4.46
CA GLU A 42 2.41 8.04 4.04
C GLU A 42 3.34 7.31 5.01
N ALA A 43 3.14 7.52 6.32
CA ALA A 43 3.92 6.85 7.36
C ALA A 43 3.77 5.32 7.32
N LEU A 44 2.54 4.83 7.15
CA LEU A 44 2.26 3.39 7.10
C LEU A 44 2.78 2.75 5.81
N LEU A 45 2.73 3.45 4.66
CA LEU A 45 3.36 3.00 3.42
C LEU A 45 4.87 2.82 3.63
N LEU A 46 5.56 3.83 4.14
CA LEU A 46 7.01 3.76 4.38
C LEU A 46 7.37 2.63 5.34
N ALA A 47 6.59 2.41 6.40
CA ALA A 47 6.81 1.30 7.33
C ALA A 47 6.73 -0.07 6.62
N CYS A 48 5.71 -0.28 5.77
CA CYS A 48 5.64 -1.49 4.95
C CYS A 48 6.79 -1.61 3.95
N LEU A 49 7.24 -0.51 3.34
CA LEU A 49 8.37 -0.54 2.40
C LEU A 49 9.68 -0.93 3.08
N VAL A 50 9.91 -0.49 4.32
CA VAL A 50 11.07 -0.91 5.12
C VAL A 50 11.03 -2.42 5.38
N ASP A 51 9.87 -2.96 5.75
CA ASP A 51 9.71 -4.41 5.97
C ASP A 51 9.94 -5.19 4.68
N VAL A 52 9.36 -4.76 3.56
CA VAL A 52 9.55 -5.39 2.25
C VAL A 52 11.01 -5.33 1.82
N ALA A 53 11.70 -4.20 2.06
CA ALA A 53 13.10 -4.01 1.68
C ALA A 53 14.07 -4.92 2.45
N ALA A 54 13.66 -5.47 3.60
CA ALA A 54 14.47 -6.44 4.34
C ALA A 54 14.63 -7.78 3.59
N GLU A 55 13.68 -8.12 2.72
CA GLU A 55 13.62 -9.42 2.05
C GLU A 55 13.59 -9.31 0.51
N HIS A 56 13.19 -8.15 -0.02
CA HIS A 56 12.95 -7.93 -1.44
C HIS A 56 13.55 -6.62 -1.93
N ALA A 57 14.24 -6.67 -3.08
CA ALA A 57 14.80 -5.47 -3.70
C ALA A 57 13.75 -4.54 -4.34
N ARG A 58 12.50 -4.98 -4.47
CA ARG A 58 11.40 -4.25 -5.10
C ARG A 58 10.10 -4.47 -4.32
N CYS A 59 9.25 -3.45 -4.31
CA CYS A 59 7.89 -3.54 -3.80
C CYS A 59 6.90 -3.33 -4.94
N GLU A 60 5.89 -4.19 -5.06
CA GLU A 60 4.82 -4.06 -6.05
C GLU A 60 3.52 -3.59 -5.38
N VAL A 61 2.89 -2.55 -5.94
CA VAL A 61 1.56 -2.07 -5.53
C VAL A 61 0.57 -2.42 -6.62
N ALA A 62 -0.14 -3.55 -6.46
CA ALA A 62 -1.18 -3.94 -7.41
C ALA A 62 -2.45 -3.11 -7.23
N TRP A 63 -3.19 -2.91 -8.34
CA TRP A 63 -4.44 -2.13 -8.35
C TRP A 63 -4.29 -0.74 -7.74
N ILE A 64 -3.22 -0.05 -8.17
CA ILE A 64 -2.80 1.23 -7.62
C ILE A 64 -3.93 2.27 -7.64
N GLY A 65 -4.21 2.86 -6.47
CA GLY A 65 -5.17 3.93 -6.34
C GLY A 65 -5.03 4.67 -5.01
N PRO A 66 -4.88 6.01 -5.00
CA PRO A 66 -4.59 6.92 -6.12
C PRO A 66 -3.09 6.96 -6.47
N ARG A 67 -2.71 6.82 -7.76
CA ARG A 67 -1.31 6.86 -8.25
C ARG A 67 -0.48 8.06 -7.72
N PRO A 68 -1.00 9.31 -7.73
CA PRO A 68 -0.24 10.47 -7.26
C PRO A 68 0.23 10.37 -5.80
N PHE A 69 -0.49 9.63 -4.95
CA PHE A 69 -0.08 9.41 -3.57
C PHE A 69 1.22 8.59 -3.50
N TYR A 70 1.30 7.46 -4.22
CA TYR A 70 2.50 6.62 -4.21
C TYR A 70 3.69 7.31 -4.86
N GLU A 71 3.47 7.99 -5.99
CA GLU A 71 4.50 8.80 -6.65
C GLU A 71 5.09 9.84 -5.70
N LYS A 72 4.24 10.58 -4.97
CA LYS A 72 4.69 11.59 -4.01
C LYS A 72 5.52 11.01 -2.86
N VAL A 73 5.12 9.84 -2.34
CA VAL A 73 5.69 9.30 -1.09
C VAL A 73 6.94 8.46 -1.33
N ALA A 74 6.96 7.64 -2.38
CA ALA A 74 8.02 6.67 -2.62
C ALA A 74 8.63 6.73 -4.04
N GLY A 75 8.00 7.48 -4.95
CA GLY A 75 8.31 7.43 -6.38
C GLY A 75 7.79 6.15 -7.04
N ILE A 76 7.65 6.18 -8.37
CA ILE A 76 7.31 5.00 -9.18
C ILE A 76 8.41 4.78 -10.21
N VAL A 77 9.04 3.61 -10.18
CA VAL A 77 10.17 3.28 -11.07
C VAL A 77 9.77 2.46 -12.29
N ASP A 78 8.62 1.78 -12.24
CA ASP A 78 8.10 0.95 -13.32
C ASP A 78 6.59 0.73 -13.15
N GLU A 79 5.89 0.39 -14.25
CA GLU A 79 4.44 0.18 -14.26
C GLU A 79 4.03 -1.06 -15.06
N ARG A 80 3.02 -1.78 -14.58
CA ARG A 80 2.41 -2.92 -15.28
C ARG A 80 0.95 -2.64 -15.56
N ARG A 81 0.51 -2.98 -16.78
CA ARG A 81 -0.88 -2.90 -17.20
C ARG A 81 -1.54 -4.26 -17.12
N PHE A 82 -2.56 -4.37 -16.28
CA PHE A 82 -3.47 -5.52 -16.26
C PHE A 82 -4.69 -5.20 -17.11
N VAL A 83 -5.12 -6.16 -17.93
CA VAL A 83 -6.35 -6.07 -18.73
C VAL A 83 -7.35 -7.08 -18.21
N VAL A 84 -8.60 -6.63 -18.01
CA VAL A 84 -9.69 -7.52 -17.63
C VAL A 84 -10.17 -8.24 -18.89
N LEU A 85 -10.10 -9.57 -18.89
CA LEU A 85 -10.71 -10.41 -19.91
C LEU A 85 -12.09 -10.84 -19.44
N ALA A 86 -13.12 -10.58 -20.24
CA ALA A 86 -14.48 -11.05 -20.00
C ALA A 86 -14.85 -12.03 -21.12
N ARG A 87 -15.43 -13.18 -20.75
CA ARG A 87 -16.09 -14.09 -21.69
C ARG A 87 -17.59 -13.81 -21.63
N THR A 88 -18.20 -13.51 -22.77
CA THR A 88 -19.66 -13.48 -22.88
C THR A 88 -20.15 -14.93 -22.82
N LEU A 89 -20.97 -15.25 -21.82
CA LEU A 89 -21.67 -16.53 -21.71
C LEU A 89 -22.89 -16.54 -22.63
#